data_AF-A0ABD0QPY3-F1
#
_entry.id   AF-A0ABD0QPY3-F1
#
_cell.length_a   1.000
_cell.length_b   1.000
_cell.length_c   1.000
_cell.angle_alpha   90.00
_cell.angle_beta   90.00
_cell.angle_gamma   90.00
#
_symmetry.space_group_name_H-M   'P 1'
#
loop_
_entity.id
_entity.type
_entity.pdbx_description
1 polymer ?
#
loop_
_entity_poly.entity_id
_entity_poly.type
_entity_poly.pdbx_seq_one_letter_code
_entity_poly.pdbx_strand_id
1 'polypeptide(L)' 'ETMMDNALRTISYIADIGNIVVLMARRRMPRTASQDCIETTPGAPEAKKQYKMICHVFESED' A
#
# COMPACT_ATOMS: atom_id res chain seq x y z
N GLU A 1 10.38 -16.36 -13.28
CA GLU A 1 10.78 -15.38 -12.24
C GLU A 1 9.53 -14.71 -11.70
N THR A 2 9.39 -14.55 -10.37
CA THR A 2 8.18 -13.97 -9.77
C THR A 2 8.21 -12.45 -9.82
N MET A 3 7.24 -11.83 -10.49
CA MET A 3 7.22 -10.38 -10.69
C MET A 3 6.45 -9.61 -9.59
N MET A 4 5.51 -10.27 -8.90
CA MET A 4 4.77 -9.71 -7.76
C MET A 4 4.47 -10.79 -6.72
N ASP A 5 4.62 -10.44 -5.44
CA ASP A 5 4.20 -11.25 -4.29
C ASP A 5 3.61 -10.32 -3.21
N ASN A 6 2.29 -10.35 -3.08
CA ASN A 6 1.55 -9.61 -2.06
C ASN A 6 0.63 -10.55 -1.31
N ALA A 7 0.83 -10.69 0.01
CA ALA A 7 -0.08 -11.46 0.85
C ALA A 7 -1.50 -10.87 0.77
N LEU A 8 -2.52 -11.70 0.52
CA LEU A 8 -3.91 -11.25 0.28
C LEU A 8 -4.44 -10.24 1.31
N ARG A 9 -4.08 -10.39 2.59
CA ARG A 9 -4.44 -9.46 3.67
C ARG A 9 -3.94 -8.02 3.47
N THR A 10 -2.97 -7.78 2.59
CA THR A 10 -2.48 -6.43 2.27
C THR A 10 -3.24 -5.80 1.11
N ILE A 11 -3.88 -6.61 0.26
CA ILE A 11 -4.75 -6.14 -0.82
C ILE A 11 -6.00 -5.53 -0.19
N SER A 12 -6.29 -4.29 -0.57
CA SER A 12 -7.35 -3.49 0.05
C SER A 12 -8.41 -3.03 -0.93
N TYR A 13 -8.07 -2.97 -2.22
CA TYR A 13 -9.00 -2.59 -3.26
C TYR A 13 -8.60 -3.27 -4.56
N ILE A 14 -9.61 -3.78 -5.27
CA ILE A 14 -9.52 -4.29 -6.64
C ILE A 14 -10.70 -3.74 -7.41
N ALA A 15 -10.47 -3.31 -8.64
CA ALA A 15 -11.53 -2.86 -9.53
C ALA A 15 -11.17 -3.06 -10.99
N ASP A 16 -12.21 -3.33 -11.76
CA ASP A 16 -12.17 -3.41 -13.21
C ASP A 16 -12.71 -2.09 -13.80
N ILE A 17 -11.96 -1.53 -14.74
CA ILE A 17 -12.26 -0.25 -15.42
C ILE A 17 -12.09 -0.48 -16.91
N GLY A 18 -13.15 -0.95 -17.57
CA GLY A 18 -13.05 -1.44 -18.95
C GLY A 18 -12.14 -2.67 -19.01
N ASN A 19 -11.15 -2.66 -19.90
CA ASN A 19 -10.13 -3.72 -20.02
C ASN A 19 -8.94 -3.53 -19.06
N ILE A 20 -9.07 -2.67 -18.04
CA ILE A 20 -8.02 -2.37 -17.06
C ILE A 20 -8.38 -2.95 -15.69
N VAL A 21 -7.46 -3.71 -15.08
CA VAL A 21 -7.56 -4.21 -13.71
C VAL A 21 -6.62 -3.41 -12.81
N VAL A 22 -7.14 -2.80 -11.75
CA VAL A 22 -6.36 -2.06 -10.76
C VAL A 22 -6.32 -2.83 -9.45
N LEU A 23 -5.12 -3.20 -9.00
CA LEU A 23 -4.88 -3.87 -7.72
C LEU A 23 -4.15 -2.94 -6.76
N MET A 24 -4.80 -2.54 -5.66
CA MET A 24 -4.17 -1.73 -4.61
C MET A 24 -3.84 -2.55 -3.38
N ALA A 25 -2.59 -2.47 -2.94
CA ALA A 25 -2.12 -3.13 -1.73
C ALA A 25 -1.41 -2.16 -0.78
N ARG A 26 -1.67 -2.34 0.51
CA ARG A 26 -0.98 -1.64 1.60
C ARG A 26 0.48 -2.07 1.63
N ARG A 27 1.41 -1.14 1.40
CA ARG A 27 2.84 -1.37 1.58
C ARG A 27 3.28 -0.89 2.95
N ARG A 28 3.96 -1.76 3.71
CA ARG A 28 4.75 -1.30 4.86
C ARG A 28 6.01 -0.65 4.31
N MET A 29 6.16 0.65 4.49
CA MET A 29 7.42 1.33 4.18
C MET A 29 8.45 0.92 5.24
N PRO A 30 9.62 0.37 4.88
CA PRO A 30 10.75 0.36 5.79
C PRO A 30 11.01 1.81 6.18
N ARG A 31 11.16 2.11 7.48
CA ARG A 31 11.48 3.47 7.94
C ARG A 31 12.87 3.84 7.43
N THR A 32 12.98 4.38 6.22
CA THR A 32 14.20 5.02 5.73
C THR A 32 14.25 6.44 6.29
N ALA A 33 15.42 6.80 6.82
CA ALA A 33 15.72 7.99 7.62
C ALA A 33 15.47 9.33 6.90
N SER A 34 14.21 9.75 6.83
CA SER A 34 13.85 11.12 6.42
C SER A 34 12.45 11.53 6.90
N GLN A 35 12.12 11.16 8.13
CA GLN A 35 11.14 11.91 8.91
C GLN A 35 11.45 11.69 10.39
N ASP A 36 12.33 12.54 10.89
CA ASP A 36 12.51 12.77 12.32
C ASP A 36 11.15 12.98 13.00
N CYS A 37 11.10 12.49 14.24
CA CYS A 37 10.08 12.77 15.24
C CYS A 37 8.70 12.14 14.97
N ILE A 38 8.38 11.09 15.72
CA ILE A 38 7.45 11.18 16.86
C ILE A 38 7.53 9.83 17.57
N GLU A 39 8.17 9.85 18.72
CA GLU A 39 8.11 8.82 19.74
C GLU A 39 6.65 8.55 20.10
N THR A 40 6.32 7.29 20.31
CA THR A 40 4.97 6.86 20.67
C THR A 40 4.79 7.05 22.17
N THR A 41 4.48 8.28 22.57
CA THR A 41 3.87 8.59 23.87
C THR A 41 2.37 8.25 23.80
N PRO A 42 1.80 7.47 24.73
CA PRO A 42 0.36 7.22 24.76
C PRO A 42 -0.36 8.51 25.17
N GLY A 43 -0.88 9.25 24.19
CA GLY A 43 -1.55 10.54 24.40
C GLY A 43 -1.27 11.63 23.35
N ALA A 44 -0.37 11.41 22.39
CA ALA A 44 -0.13 12.35 21.29
C ALA A 44 -1.16 12.16 20.14
N PRO A 45 -1.57 13.23 19.42
CA PRO A 45 -2.56 13.14 18.37
C PRO A 45 -2.07 12.14 17.34
N GLU A 46 -2.87 11.11 17.05
CA GLU A 46 -2.46 9.95 16.27
C GLU A 46 -1.61 10.37 15.07
N ALA A 47 -0.28 10.17 15.18
CA ALA A 47 0.63 10.37 14.08
C ALA A 47 0.18 9.39 13.01
N LYS A 48 -0.63 9.90 12.07
CA LYS A 48 -1.26 9.15 10.99
C LYS A 48 -0.13 8.37 10.34
N LYS A 49 -0.05 7.06 10.63
CA LYS A 49 0.90 6.17 9.97
C LYS A 49 0.74 6.47 8.49
N GLN A 50 1.77 7.03 7.87
CA GLN A 50 1.73 7.34 6.44
C GLN A 50 1.69 6.01 5.71
N TYR A 51 0.49 5.48 5.53
CA TYR A 51 0.25 4.28 4.75
C TYR A 51 0.41 4.67 3.29
N LYS A 52 1.38 4.05 2.61
CA LYS A 52 1.53 4.15 1.16
C LYS A 52 0.84 2.96 0.52
N MET A 53 0.05 3.24 -0.50
CA MET A 53 -0.61 2.23 -1.32
C MET A 53 0.23 2.03 -2.58
N ILE A 54 0.47 0.79 -2.97
CA ILE A 54 0.95 0.49 -4.33
C ILE A 54 -0.28 0.15 -5.16
N CYS A 55 -0.40 0.78 -6.33
CA CYS A 55 -1.40 0.46 -7.34
C CYS A 55 -0.70 -0.25 -8.49
N HIS A 56 -1.05 -1.51 -8.73
CA HIS A 56 -0.64 -2.23 -9.93
C HIS A 56 -1.77 -2.12 -10.94
N VAL A 57 -1.42 -1.80 -12.18
CA VAL A 57 -2.37 -1.61 -13.28
C VAL A 57 -2.03 -2.64 -14.34
N PHE A 58 -3.04 -3.42 -14.72
CA PHE A 58 -2.93 -4.45 -15.73
C PHE A 58 -3.97 -4.19 -16.81
N GLU A 59 -3.66 -4.59 -18.04
CA GLU A 59 -4.62 -4.67 -19.14
C GLU A 59 -4.97 -6.14 -19.35
N SER A 60 -6.26 -6.46 -19.45
CA SER A 60 -6.78 -7.81 -19.64
C SER A 60 -8.05 -7.76 -20.49
N GLU A 61 -8.18 -8.73 -21.39
CA GLU A 61 -9.38 -8.93 -22.23
C GLU A 61 -10.37 -9.94 -21.61
N ASP A 62 -10.01 -10.54 -20.47
CA ASP A 62 -10.76 -11.58 -19.76
C ASP A 62 -11.89 -11.03 -18.88
#